data_AF-A0A3N5NLV1-F1
#
_entry.id   AF-A0A3N5NLV1-F1
#
_cell.length_a   1.000
_cell.length_b   1.000
_cell.length_c   1.000
_cell.angle_alpha   90.00
_cell.angle_beta   90.00
_cell.angle_gamma   90.00
#
_symmetry.space_group_name_H-M   'P 1'
#
loop_
_entity.id
_entity.type
_entity.pdbx_description
1 polymer ?
#
loop_
_entity_poly.entity_id
_entity_poly.type
_entity_poly.pdbx_seq_one_letter_code
_entity_poly.pdbx_strand_id
1 'polypeptide(L)'
;MNMTAVVQSWTAPRGAEAARYELEAPDVNRRRLAGAWLLLAVIALIVSGLLSVLLVLSRAPYVKDYFPLVDFFHVALVVHVDLSVLVWFVAFGGVLWSLNSLPRWNAAGWLGLWLAACGAAIMSAAPFVGGGRPIMSNYIPVLDEPVFLVGLGIFALGTLVLVLRSMATVPRVGVRPDGAAALR
;
A
#
# COMPACT_ATOMS: atom_id res chain seq x y z
N MET A 1 9.67 -12.62 62.73
CA MET A 1 9.75 -13.04 61.31
C MET A 1 10.74 -12.07 60.65
N ASN A 2 11.93 -12.54 60.29
CA ASN A 2 13.09 -11.69 59.97
C ASN A 2 13.00 -11.16 58.52
N MET A 3 12.99 -9.82 58.34
CA MET A 3 12.81 -9.15 57.04
C MET A 3 13.90 -9.48 56.01
N THR A 4 15.05 -10.00 56.44
CA THR A 4 16.14 -10.43 55.57
C THR A 4 15.87 -11.73 54.80
N ALA A 5 14.97 -12.59 55.28
CA ALA A 5 14.62 -13.84 54.60
C ALA A 5 13.74 -13.63 53.36
N VAL A 6 12.93 -12.57 53.33
CA VAL A 6 12.02 -12.25 52.21
C VAL A 6 12.79 -11.68 51.01
N VAL A 7 13.95 -11.05 51.24
CA VAL A 7 14.76 -10.50 50.15
C VAL A 7 15.55 -11.61 49.44
N GLN A 8 15.94 -12.68 50.14
CA GLN A 8 16.69 -13.79 49.54
C GLN A 8 15.86 -14.75 48.67
N SER A 9 14.51 -14.70 48.75
CA SER A 9 13.65 -15.45 47.83
C SER A 9 13.51 -14.81 46.44
N TRP A 10 14.02 -13.60 46.23
CA TRP A 10 14.12 -12.95 44.91
C TRP A 10 15.37 -13.41 44.17
N THR A 11 15.57 -14.72 44.05
CA THR A 11 16.45 -15.21 42.99
C THR A 11 15.61 -15.27 41.72
N ALA A 12 15.97 -14.45 40.73
CA ALA A 12 15.35 -14.49 39.41
C ALA A 12 15.28 -15.96 38.95
N PRO A 13 14.13 -16.43 38.44
CA PRO A 13 14.01 -17.82 38.02
C PRO A 13 15.18 -18.17 37.10
N ARG A 14 15.92 -19.24 37.42
CA ARG A 14 17.01 -19.77 36.58
C ARG A 14 16.40 -20.18 35.24
N GLY A 15 16.42 -19.27 34.28
CA GLY A 15 15.65 -19.36 33.03
C GLY A 15 15.14 -18.01 32.50
N ALA A 16 15.19 -16.94 33.30
CA ALA A 16 15.12 -15.57 32.79
C ALA A 16 16.43 -15.21 32.08
N GLU A 17 16.74 -15.94 30.99
CA GLU A 17 17.63 -15.44 29.96
C GLU A 17 17.09 -14.06 29.59
N ALA A 18 17.88 -13.01 29.82
CA ALA A 18 17.46 -11.63 29.68
C ALA A 18 16.74 -11.48 28.33
N ALA A 19 15.42 -11.28 28.36
CA ALA A 19 14.62 -11.15 27.15
C ALA A 19 15.30 -10.08 26.28
N ARG A 20 15.89 -10.52 25.18
CA ARG A 20 16.73 -9.66 24.37
C ARG A 20 15.79 -8.81 23.52
N TYR A 21 15.59 -7.55 23.91
CA TYR A 21 14.71 -6.59 23.21
C TYR A 21 15.38 -5.98 21.98
N GLU A 22 16.18 -6.78 21.26
CA GLU A 22 16.77 -6.36 19.99
C GLU A 22 15.76 -6.65 18.88
N LEU A 23 15.34 -5.62 18.14
CA LEU A 23 14.51 -5.80 16.96
C LEU A 23 15.36 -6.38 15.84
N GLU A 24 15.13 -7.66 15.52
CA GLU A 24 15.82 -8.32 14.41
C GLU A 24 15.52 -7.58 13.10
N ALA A 25 16.59 -7.16 12.43
CA ALA A 25 16.54 -6.50 11.15
C ALA A 25 15.72 -7.35 10.14
N PRO A 26 14.68 -6.79 9.47
CA PRO A 26 13.96 -7.55 8.46
C PRO A 26 14.91 -8.03 7.36
N ASP A 27 14.69 -9.24 6.86
CA ASP A 27 15.45 -9.81 5.74
C ASP A 27 15.57 -8.83 4.56
N VAL A 28 16.69 -8.87 3.85
CA VAL A 28 17.00 -7.95 2.75
C VAL A 28 15.91 -7.95 1.68
N ASN A 29 15.32 -9.11 1.36
CA ASN A 29 14.25 -9.18 0.36
C ASN A 29 12.95 -8.52 0.83
N ARG A 30 12.60 -8.67 2.12
CA ARG A 30 11.43 -8.02 2.71
C ARG A 30 11.58 -6.50 2.68
N ARG A 31 12.77 -6.00 3.04
CA ARG A 31 13.08 -4.56 2.96
C ARG A 31 13.01 -4.02 1.54
N ARG A 32 13.58 -4.74 0.57
CA ARG A 32 13.53 -4.34 -0.85
C ARG A 32 12.11 -4.32 -1.39
N LEU A 33 11.32 -5.35 -1.13
CA LEU A 33 9.92 -5.42 -1.58
C LEU A 33 9.08 -4.30 -0.93
N ALA A 34 9.23 -4.09 0.39
CA ALA A 34 8.57 -3.00 1.10
C ALA A 34 8.98 -1.63 0.56
N GLY A 35 10.26 -1.42 0.27
CA GLY A 35 10.76 -0.19 -0.35
C GLY A 35 10.18 0.04 -1.75
N ALA A 36 10.00 -1.01 -2.54
CA ALA A 36 9.41 -0.92 -3.88
C ALA A 36 7.90 -0.61 -3.82
N TRP A 37 7.16 -1.21 -2.87
CA TRP A 37 5.78 -0.81 -2.58
C TRP A 37 5.67 0.65 -2.11
N LEU A 38 6.59 1.10 -1.27
CA LEU A 38 6.64 2.49 -0.82
C LEU A 38 6.89 3.44 -1.99
N LEU A 39 7.80 3.07 -2.90
CA LEU A 39 8.07 3.84 -4.11
C LEU A 39 6.80 3.95 -4.98
N LEU A 40 6.06 2.85 -5.18
CA LEU A 40 4.78 2.89 -5.89
C LEU A 40 3.78 3.83 -5.20
N ALA A 41 3.65 3.78 -3.88
CA ALA A 41 2.78 4.67 -3.11
C ALA A 41 3.16 6.14 -3.30
N VAL A 42 4.45 6.47 -3.23
CA VAL A 42 4.96 7.83 -3.42
C VAL A 42 4.72 8.32 -4.84
N ILE A 43 5.00 7.49 -5.86
CA ILE A 43 4.74 7.83 -7.26
C ILE A 43 3.24 8.07 -7.47
N ALA A 44 2.36 7.22 -6.92
CA ALA A 44 0.92 7.40 -7.02
C ALA A 44 0.46 8.74 -6.44
N LEU A 45 0.97 9.14 -5.27
CA LEU A 45 0.69 10.45 -4.68
C LEU A 45 1.23 11.62 -5.49
N ILE A 46 2.44 11.50 -6.06
CA ILE A 46 3.02 12.55 -6.89
C ILE A 46 2.15 12.77 -8.13
N VAL A 47 1.82 11.69 -8.86
CA VAL A 47 0.99 11.77 -10.07
C VAL A 47 -0.41 12.29 -9.71
N SER A 48 -0.99 11.80 -8.61
CA SER A 48 -2.27 12.28 -8.10
C SER A 48 -2.23 13.77 -7.75
N GLY A 49 -1.18 14.25 -7.08
CA GLY A 49 -0.99 15.66 -6.74
C GLY A 49 -0.83 16.56 -7.96
N LEU A 50 -0.14 16.10 -9.01
CA LEU A 50 -0.07 16.80 -10.29
C LEU A 50 -1.45 16.93 -10.93
N LEU A 51 -2.26 15.86 -10.90
CA LEU A 51 -3.65 15.91 -11.36
C LEU A 51 -4.49 16.89 -10.52
N SER A 52 -4.28 16.99 -9.20
CA SER A 52 -4.97 18.00 -8.36
C SER A 52 -4.72 19.42 -8.82
N VAL A 53 -3.48 19.76 -9.21
CA VAL A 53 -3.16 21.09 -9.75
C VAL A 53 -3.94 21.35 -11.03
N LEU A 54 -3.97 20.38 -11.96
CA LEU A 54 -4.74 20.48 -13.19
C LEU A 54 -6.25 20.63 -12.91
N LEU A 55 -6.79 19.90 -11.93
CA LEU A 55 -8.18 20.00 -11.51
C LEU A 55 -8.53 21.39 -11.00
N VAL A 56 -7.68 21.98 -10.14
CA VAL A 56 -7.89 23.34 -9.64
C VAL A 56 -7.84 24.36 -10.78
N LEU A 57 -6.86 24.25 -11.68
CA LEU A 57 -6.75 25.15 -12.85
C LEU A 57 -7.96 25.04 -13.77
N SER A 58 -8.50 23.84 -13.99
CA SER A 58 -9.66 23.62 -14.84
C SER A 58 -10.94 24.30 -14.32
N ARG A 59 -10.97 24.63 -13.03
CA ARG A 59 -12.08 25.33 -12.36
C ARG A 59 -11.85 26.85 -12.25
N ALA A 60 -10.66 27.35 -12.58
CA ALA A 60 -10.34 28.77 -12.47
C ALA A 60 -11.10 29.60 -13.54
N PRO A 61 -11.78 30.69 -13.15
CA PRO A 61 -12.69 31.44 -14.03
C PRO A 61 -12.00 32.06 -15.26
N TYR A 62 -10.68 32.27 -15.22
CA TYR A 62 -9.91 32.87 -16.31
C TYR A 62 -9.48 31.90 -17.42
N VAL A 63 -9.61 30.58 -17.23
CA VAL A 63 -9.08 29.55 -18.17
C VAL A 63 -10.19 28.76 -18.88
N LYS A 64 -11.44 28.96 -18.44
CA LYS A 64 -12.61 28.16 -18.85
C LYS A 64 -13.00 28.31 -20.32
N ASP A 65 -12.68 29.45 -20.93
CA ASP A 65 -13.09 29.79 -22.30
C ASP A 65 -12.08 29.32 -23.37
N TYR A 66 -10.86 28.95 -22.97
CA TYR A 66 -9.77 28.59 -23.91
C TYR A 66 -9.57 27.08 -24.07
N PHE A 67 -10.15 26.26 -23.20
CA PHE A 67 -10.02 24.80 -23.28
C PHE A 67 -11.38 24.13 -23.01
N PRO A 68 -11.71 23.02 -23.70
CA PRO A 68 -12.90 22.20 -23.42
C PRO A 68 -12.73 21.41 -22.10
N LEU A 69 -12.68 22.11 -20.97
CA LEU A 69 -12.20 21.61 -19.66
C LEU A 69 -13.23 20.84 -18.84
N VAL A 70 -14.51 20.87 -19.18
CA VAL A 70 -15.56 20.31 -18.31
C VAL A 70 -15.51 18.77 -18.30
N ASP A 71 -15.25 18.15 -19.46
CA ASP A 71 -15.04 16.70 -19.54
C ASP A 71 -13.68 16.31 -18.96
N PHE A 72 -12.65 17.13 -19.18
CA PHE A 72 -11.31 16.91 -18.63
C PHE A 72 -11.29 16.91 -17.09
N PHE A 73 -12.10 17.76 -16.44
CA PHE A 73 -12.21 17.77 -14.99
C PHE A 73 -12.67 16.42 -14.43
N HIS A 74 -13.78 15.87 -14.95
CA HIS A 74 -14.32 14.62 -14.43
C HIS A 74 -13.40 13.42 -14.74
N VAL A 75 -12.82 13.40 -15.94
CA VAL A 75 -11.86 12.34 -16.33
C VAL A 75 -10.61 12.38 -15.45
N ALA A 76 -10.02 13.56 -15.25
CA ALA A 76 -8.86 13.72 -14.38
C ALA A 76 -9.20 13.45 -12.90
N LEU A 77 -10.43 13.77 -12.48
CA LEU A 77 -10.88 13.55 -11.10
C LEU A 77 -10.99 12.06 -10.77
N VAL A 78 -11.50 11.25 -11.71
CA VAL A 78 -11.52 9.78 -11.56
C VAL A 78 -10.11 9.27 -11.26
N VAL A 79 -9.16 9.53 -12.17
CA VAL A 79 -7.78 9.03 -12.02
C VAL A 79 -7.06 9.60 -10.79
N HIS A 80 -7.31 10.87 -10.45
CA HIS A 80 -6.76 11.49 -9.25
C HIS A 80 -7.20 10.76 -7.97
N VAL A 81 -8.50 10.47 -7.85
CA VAL A 81 -9.06 9.76 -6.69
C VAL A 81 -8.54 8.33 -6.62
N ASP A 82 -8.51 7.61 -7.75
CA ASP A 82 -7.96 6.25 -7.79
C ASP A 82 -6.47 6.22 -7.37
N LEU A 83 -5.65 7.16 -7.82
CA LEU A 83 -4.24 7.19 -7.46
C LEU A 83 -4.00 7.59 -5.99
N SER A 84 -4.73 8.59 -5.47
CA SER A 84 -4.56 9.08 -4.09
C SER A 84 -5.15 8.16 -3.04
N VAL A 85 -6.27 7.50 -3.37
CA VAL A 85 -6.99 6.63 -2.45
C VAL A 85 -6.62 5.19 -2.76
N LEU A 86 -7.09 4.64 -3.89
CA LEU A 86 -7.00 3.21 -4.15
C LEU A 86 -5.54 2.72 -4.25
N VAL A 87 -4.75 3.29 -5.15
CA VAL A 87 -3.37 2.83 -5.42
C VAL A 87 -2.46 3.11 -4.23
N TRP A 88 -2.52 4.32 -3.67
CA TRP A 88 -1.69 4.68 -2.52
C TRP A 88 -1.99 3.83 -1.29
N PHE A 89 -3.25 3.66 -0.89
CA PHE A 89 -3.58 2.87 0.32
C PHE A 89 -3.18 1.40 0.15
N VAL A 90 -3.45 0.79 -1.01
CA VAL A 90 -3.05 -0.59 -1.27
C VAL A 90 -1.53 -0.73 -1.30
N ALA A 91 -0.82 0.19 -1.95
CA ALA A 91 0.64 0.17 -1.99
C ALA A 91 1.24 0.32 -0.58
N PHE A 92 0.68 1.19 0.25
CA PHE A 92 1.10 1.33 1.64
C PHE A 92 0.76 0.07 2.48
N GLY A 93 -0.39 -0.56 2.24
CA GLY A 93 -0.69 -1.90 2.77
C GLY A 93 0.35 -2.93 2.33
N GLY A 94 0.81 -2.86 1.09
CA GLY A 94 1.92 -3.64 0.55
C GLY A 94 3.24 -3.46 1.32
N VAL A 95 3.55 -2.25 1.77
CA VAL A 95 4.68 -1.97 2.66
C VAL A 95 4.52 -2.74 3.97
N LEU A 96 3.41 -2.50 4.67
CA LEU A 96 3.16 -3.07 6.00
C LEU A 96 3.14 -4.60 5.97
N TRP A 97 2.43 -5.19 5.00
CA TRP A 97 2.33 -6.63 4.90
C TRP A 97 3.62 -7.28 4.40
N SER A 98 4.41 -6.63 3.55
CA SER A 98 5.74 -7.15 3.17
C SER A 98 6.69 -7.17 4.38
N LEU A 99 6.63 -6.12 5.21
CA LEU A 99 7.36 -6.05 6.48
C LEU A 99 6.81 -6.99 7.55
N ASN A 100 5.55 -7.41 7.49
CA ASN A 100 4.95 -8.35 8.45
C ASN A 100 4.80 -9.79 7.89
N SER A 101 5.50 -10.17 6.83
CA SER A 101 5.46 -11.53 6.27
C SER A 101 6.73 -12.33 6.58
N LEU A 102 6.60 -13.65 6.73
CA LEU A 102 7.74 -14.59 6.68
C LEU A 102 8.49 -14.47 5.34
N PRO A 103 9.81 -14.79 5.27
CA PRO A 103 10.61 -14.71 4.05
C PRO A 103 10.32 -15.87 3.08
N ARG A 104 9.04 -16.05 2.73
CA ARG A 104 8.52 -17.09 1.84
C ARG A 104 7.73 -16.44 0.71
N TRP A 105 7.62 -17.18 -0.40
CA TRP A 105 6.84 -16.80 -1.57
C TRP A 105 7.20 -15.38 -2.07
N ASN A 106 8.50 -15.08 -2.11
CA ASN A 106 9.00 -13.77 -2.53
C ASN A 106 8.62 -13.47 -3.97
N ALA A 107 8.63 -14.47 -4.85
CA ALA A 107 8.19 -14.34 -6.24
C ALA A 107 6.74 -13.85 -6.35
N ALA A 108 5.83 -14.38 -5.53
CA ALA A 108 4.44 -13.91 -5.48
C ALA A 108 4.34 -12.44 -5.01
N GLY A 109 5.21 -12.03 -4.08
CA GLY A 109 5.25 -10.65 -3.60
C GLY A 109 5.65 -9.65 -4.68
N TRP A 110 6.70 -9.99 -5.44
CA TRP A 110 7.12 -9.21 -6.60
C TRP A 110 6.11 -9.25 -7.74
N LEU A 111 5.47 -10.40 -8.00
CA LEU A 111 4.39 -10.50 -8.98
C LEU A 111 3.22 -9.59 -8.64
N GLY A 112 2.77 -9.59 -7.38
CA GLY A 112 1.70 -8.70 -6.91
C GLY A 112 2.06 -7.22 -7.10
N LEU A 113 3.31 -6.85 -6.80
CA LEU A 113 3.82 -5.50 -7.03
C LEU A 113 3.81 -5.13 -8.52
N TRP A 114 4.34 -5.98 -9.39
CA TRP A 114 4.39 -5.70 -10.83
C TRP A 114 3.01 -5.58 -11.44
N LEU A 115 2.08 -6.46 -11.08
CA LEU A 115 0.68 -6.36 -11.50
C LEU A 115 0.05 -5.04 -11.01
N ALA A 116 0.22 -4.69 -9.72
CA ALA A 116 -0.30 -3.44 -9.20
C ALA A 116 0.31 -2.21 -9.91
N ALA A 117 1.62 -2.19 -10.13
CA ALA A 117 2.30 -1.10 -10.83
C ALA A 117 1.83 -0.97 -12.29
N CYS A 118 1.73 -2.09 -13.03
CA CYS A 118 1.24 -2.10 -14.40
C CYS A 118 -0.23 -1.65 -14.48
N GLY A 119 -1.09 -2.15 -13.59
CA GLY A 119 -2.50 -1.74 -13.53
C GLY A 119 -2.66 -0.25 -13.26
N ALA A 120 -1.93 0.28 -12.27
CA ALA A 120 -1.92 1.70 -11.95
C ALA A 120 -1.40 2.57 -13.12
N ALA A 121 -0.36 2.12 -13.81
CA ALA A 121 0.17 2.82 -14.99
C ALA A 121 -0.84 2.86 -16.14
N ILE A 122 -1.53 1.74 -16.42
CA ILE A 122 -2.58 1.67 -17.44
C ILE A 122 -3.75 2.58 -17.08
N MET A 123 -4.23 2.55 -15.82
CA MET A 123 -5.28 3.47 -15.35
C MET A 123 -4.87 4.94 -15.49
N SER A 124 -3.61 5.26 -15.22
CA SER A 124 -3.07 6.63 -15.35
C SER A 124 -2.99 7.11 -16.80
N ALA A 125 -2.77 6.19 -17.74
CA ALA A 125 -2.67 6.48 -19.17
C ALA A 125 -4.05 6.56 -19.86
N ALA A 126 -5.07 5.91 -19.31
CA ALA A 126 -6.42 5.81 -19.89
C ALA A 126 -7.01 7.17 -20.36
N PRO A 127 -6.95 8.27 -19.58
CA PRO A 127 -7.43 9.59 -20.02
C PRO A 127 -6.85 10.13 -21.33
N PHE A 128 -5.67 9.66 -21.73
CA PHE A 128 -4.94 10.18 -22.89
C PHE A 128 -5.11 9.29 -24.14
N VAL A 129 -5.57 8.05 -23.96
CA VAL A 129 -5.62 7.04 -25.02
C VAL A 129 -7.07 6.73 -25.40
N GLY A 130 -8.02 6.94 -24.50
CA GLY A 130 -9.43 6.68 -24.76
C GLY A 130 -10.35 7.86 -24.47
N GLY A 131 -11.59 7.73 -24.95
CA GLY A 131 -12.66 8.72 -24.83
C GLY A 131 -13.75 8.28 -23.85
N GLY A 132 -13.41 7.43 -22.88
CA GLY A 132 -14.36 6.88 -21.91
C GLY A 132 -15.12 7.95 -21.14
N ARG A 133 -16.41 7.71 -20.90
CA ARG A 133 -17.24 8.61 -20.11
C ARG A 133 -16.94 8.41 -18.62
N PRO A 134 -16.70 9.48 -17.85
CA PRO A 134 -16.45 9.35 -16.41
C PRO A 134 -17.75 9.00 -15.67
N ILE A 135 -17.70 7.94 -14.87
CA ILE A 135 -18.77 7.51 -13.97
C ILE A 135 -18.35 7.83 -12.53
N MET A 136 -18.97 8.86 -11.97
CA MET A 136 -18.73 9.31 -10.59
C MET A 136 -19.57 8.51 -9.60
N SER A 137 -19.02 7.38 -9.14
CA SER A 137 -19.66 6.48 -8.17
C SER A 137 -19.39 6.90 -6.72
N ASN A 138 -20.23 6.43 -5.78
CA ASN A 138 -19.99 6.56 -4.32
C ASN A 138 -18.94 5.59 -3.77
N TYR A 139 -18.36 4.75 -4.63
CA TYR A 139 -17.33 3.77 -4.29
C TYR A 139 -16.03 4.13 -5.03
N ILE A 140 -15.68 3.33 -6.04
CA ILE A 140 -14.52 3.57 -6.90
C ILE A 140 -15.07 4.25 -8.18
N PRO A 141 -14.69 5.51 -8.47
CA PRO A 141 -15.05 6.14 -9.74
C PRO A 141 -14.34 5.43 -10.88
N VAL A 142 -14.93 5.40 -12.07
CA VAL A 142 -14.34 4.70 -13.22
C VAL A 142 -14.51 5.49 -14.50
N LEU A 143 -13.59 5.30 -15.45
CA LEU A 143 -13.83 5.64 -16.84
C LEU A 143 -14.47 4.43 -17.51
N ASP A 144 -15.64 4.63 -18.13
CA ASP A 144 -16.35 3.58 -18.86
C ASP A 144 -15.69 3.34 -20.22
N GLU A 145 -14.52 2.71 -20.17
CA GLU A 145 -13.75 2.30 -21.35
C GLU A 145 -12.83 1.10 -21.08
N PRO A 146 -12.45 0.35 -22.12
CA PRO A 146 -11.67 -0.87 -21.95
C PRO A 146 -10.29 -0.66 -21.31
N VAL A 147 -9.58 0.41 -21.66
CA VAL A 147 -8.20 0.64 -21.19
C VAL A 147 -8.19 0.83 -19.68
N PHE A 148 -9.03 1.72 -19.17
CA PHE A 148 -9.18 1.94 -17.73
C PHE A 148 -9.62 0.67 -16.99
N LEU A 149 -10.66 -0.01 -17.48
CA LEU A 149 -11.21 -1.21 -16.82
C LEU A 149 -10.21 -2.39 -16.80
N VAL A 150 -9.43 -2.57 -17.88
CA VAL A 150 -8.33 -3.57 -17.91
C VAL A 150 -7.24 -3.19 -16.91
N GLY A 151 -6.84 -1.92 -16.84
CA GLY A 151 -5.87 -1.43 -15.86
C GLY A 151 -6.34 -1.69 -14.43
N LEU A 152 -7.60 -1.37 -14.13
CA LEU A 152 -8.22 -1.62 -12.83
C LEU A 152 -8.29 -3.12 -12.50
N GLY A 153 -8.62 -3.97 -13.47
CA GLY A 153 -8.63 -5.42 -13.31
C GLY A 153 -7.24 -6.00 -13.00
N ILE A 154 -6.21 -5.54 -13.72
CA ILE A 154 -4.81 -5.93 -13.47
C ILE A 154 -4.36 -5.47 -12.07
N PHE A 155 -4.72 -4.24 -11.68
CA PHE A 155 -4.43 -3.71 -10.34
C PHE A 155 -5.11 -4.54 -9.24
N ALA A 156 -6.39 -4.88 -9.43
CA ALA A 156 -7.15 -5.73 -8.51
C ALA A 156 -6.52 -7.12 -8.38
N LEU A 157 -6.03 -7.71 -9.48
CA LEU A 157 -5.31 -8.98 -9.45
C LEU A 157 -4.00 -8.87 -8.65
N GLY A 158 -3.22 -7.80 -8.86
CA GLY A 158 -2.01 -7.55 -8.07
C GLY A 158 -2.31 -7.41 -6.57
N THR A 159 -3.39 -6.72 -6.24
CA THR A 159 -3.89 -6.57 -4.86
C THR A 159 -4.31 -7.92 -4.27
N LEU A 160 -5.01 -8.76 -5.04
CA LEU A 160 -5.41 -10.09 -4.61
C LEU A 160 -4.19 -10.98 -4.32
N VAL A 161 -3.18 -10.96 -5.19
CA VAL A 161 -1.91 -11.69 -4.99
C VAL A 161 -1.21 -11.21 -3.72
N LEU A 162 -1.16 -9.89 -3.50
CA LEU A 162 -0.62 -9.31 -2.26
C LEU A 162 -1.35 -9.87 -1.03
N VAL A 163 -2.67 -9.76 -0.99
CA VAL A 163 -3.49 -10.21 0.15
C VAL A 163 -3.32 -11.71 0.41
N LEU A 164 -3.46 -12.55 -0.63
CA LEU A 164 -3.34 -14.01 -0.49
C LEU A 164 -1.96 -14.42 0.00
N ARG A 165 -0.89 -13.82 -0.55
CA ARG A 165 0.47 -14.06 -0.07
C ARG A 165 0.61 -13.65 1.39
N SER A 166 0.13 -12.46 1.75
CA SER A 166 0.23 -11.94 3.10
C SER A 166 -0.46 -12.85 4.10
N MET A 167 -1.68 -13.31 3.81
CA MET A 167 -2.40 -14.28 4.64
C MET A 167 -1.64 -15.61 4.77
N ALA A 168 -1.08 -16.14 3.68
CA ALA A 168 -0.35 -17.40 3.69
C ALA A 168 1.02 -17.33 4.40
N THR A 169 1.54 -16.11 4.62
CA THR A 169 2.89 -15.89 5.18
C THR A 169 2.89 -15.10 6.48
N VAL A 170 1.75 -14.98 7.15
CA VAL A 170 1.65 -14.34 8.48
C VAL A 170 2.53 -15.09 9.51
N PRO A 171 3.44 -14.40 10.23
CA PRO A 171 4.14 -14.95 11.37
C PRO A 171 3.17 -15.29 12.51
N ARG A 172 3.37 -16.41 13.20
CA ARG A 172 2.55 -16.78 14.36
C ARG A 172 2.78 -15.80 15.53
N VAL A 173 1.70 -15.26 16.08
CA VAL A 173 1.73 -14.40 17.27
C VAL A 173 1.85 -15.27 18.54
N GLY A 174 2.65 -14.86 19.53
CA GLY A 174 2.69 -15.50 20.85
C GLY A 174 3.55 -16.76 21.01
N VAL A 175 4.41 -17.11 20.05
CA VAL A 175 5.25 -18.33 20.13
C VAL A 175 6.41 -18.18 21.14
N ARG A 176 6.87 -16.96 21.43
CA ARG A 176 7.84 -16.63 22.49
C ARG A 176 7.56 -15.21 23.01
N PRO A 177 7.64 -14.94 24.33
CA PRO A 177 7.59 -13.58 24.86
C PRO A 177 8.96 -12.92 24.64
N ASP A 178 9.17 -12.40 23.42
CA ASP A 178 10.32 -11.55 23.08
C ASP A 178 9.85 -10.15 22.64
N GLY A 179 10.78 -9.19 22.54
CA GLY A 179 10.44 -7.82 22.17
C GLY A 179 9.78 -7.69 20.80
N ALA A 180 10.06 -8.61 19.87
CA ALA A 180 9.43 -8.65 18.55
C ALA A 180 7.99 -9.19 18.62
N ALA A 181 7.69 -10.08 19.56
CA ALA A 181 6.34 -10.56 19.83
C ALA A 181 5.46 -9.52 20.53
N ALA A 182 6.04 -8.60 21.32
CA ALA A 182 5.29 -7.52 21.98
C ALA A 182 4.76 -6.45 21.01
N LEU A 183 5.33 -6.35 19.79
CA LEU A 183 4.89 -5.42 18.74
C LEU A 183 3.94 -6.05 17.70
N ARG A 184 3.56 -7.33 17.86
CA ARG A 184 2.74 -8.08 16.90
C ARG A 184 1.37 -8.42 17.44
#